data_AF-A0A0R1QGT1-F1
#
_entry.id   AF-A0A0R1QGT1-F1
#
_cell.length_a   1.000
_cell.length_b   1.000
_cell.length_c   1.000
_cell.angle_alpha   90.00
_cell.angle_beta   90.00
_cell.angle_gamma   90.00
#
_symmetry.space_group_name_H-M   'P 1'
#
loop_
_entity.id
_entity.type
_entity.pdbx_description
1 polymer ?
#
loop_
_entity_poly.entity_id
_entity_poly.type
_entity_poly.pdbx_seq_one_letter_code
_entity_poly.pdbx_strand_id
1 'polypeptide(L)'
;MLGFIFVIGSIASLVLEKYVLANNSHAWLGSIISLLSIVFIVSLMVMNIMPFNAVNIILAVVYVSLSFIFWGQGNDLYHQKVVNRIYE
;
A
#
# COMPACT_ATOMS: atom_id res chain seq x y z
N MET A 1 19.58 7.34 8.14
CA MET A 1 18.62 7.01 9.23
C MET A 1 17.16 7.10 8.76
N LEU A 2 16.73 8.20 8.12
CA LEU A 2 15.34 8.37 7.63
C LEU A 2 14.93 7.39 6.52
N GLY A 3 15.82 7.02 5.60
CA GLY A 3 15.52 6.01 4.58
C GLY A 3 15.18 4.63 5.16
N PHE A 4 15.76 4.27 6.31
CA PHE A 4 15.41 3.02 7.01
C PHE A 4 14.01 3.10 7.63
N ILE A 5 13.64 4.23 8.21
CA ILE A 5 12.28 4.44 8.74
C ILE A 5 11.24 4.39 7.63
N PHE A 6 11.57 4.96 6.47
CA PHE A 6 10.72 4.89 5.28
C PHE A 6 10.56 3.44 4.82
N VAL A 7 11.64 2.69 4.64
CA VAL A 7 11.60 1.28 4.24
C VAL A 7 10.83 0.43 5.26
N ILE A 8 11.04 0.64 6.57
CA ILE A 8 10.34 -0.09 7.63
C ILE A 8 8.84 0.27 7.63
N GLY A 9 8.48 1.54 7.51
CA GLY A 9 7.09 1.99 7.41
C GLY A 9 6.41 1.44 6.16
N SER A 10 7.13 1.40 5.05
CA SER A 10 6.70 0.80 3.80
C SER A 10 6.43 -0.70 3.92
N ILE A 11 7.37 -1.44 4.51
CA ILE A 11 7.21 -2.89 4.75
C ILE A 11 6.06 -3.13 5.73
N ALA A 12 5.95 -2.34 6.80
CA ALA A 12 4.85 -2.46 7.77
C ALA A 12 3.48 -2.20 7.12
N SER A 13 3.37 -1.19 6.25
CA SER A 13 2.15 -0.90 5.49
C SER A 13 1.78 -2.04 4.55
N LEU A 14 2.75 -2.59 3.82
CA LEU A 14 2.56 -3.71 2.90
C LEU A 14 2.12 -4.98 3.62
N VAL A 15 2.71 -5.26 4.79
CA VAL A 15 2.31 -6.39 5.64
C VAL A 15 0.91 -6.16 6.21
N LEU A 16 0.58 -4.95 6.65
CA LEU A 16 -0.76 -4.62 7.14
C LEU A 16 -1.82 -4.82 6.05
N GLU A 17 -1.53 -4.39 4.81
CA GLU A 17 -2.42 -4.53 3.66
C GLU A 17 -2.67 -6.01 3.32
N LYS A 18 -1.62 -6.84 3.31
CA LYS A 18 -1.73 -8.27 3.02
C LYS A 18 -2.40 -9.07 4.14
N TYR A 19 -2.15 -8.75 5.40
CA TYR A 19 -2.60 -9.56 6.54
C TYR A 19 -3.89 -9.07 7.21
N VAL A 20 -4.16 -7.76 7.22
CA VAL A 20 -5.35 -7.19 7.89
C VAL A 20 -6.51 -7.01 6.91
N LEU A 21 -6.23 -6.64 5.66
CA LEU A 21 -7.26 -6.22 4.70
C LEU A 21 -7.68 -7.34 3.73
N ALA A 22 -6.72 -8.12 3.20
CA ALA A 22 -7.05 -9.27 2.35
C ALA A 22 -7.77 -10.41 3.09
N ASN A 23 -7.79 -10.37 4.43
CA ASN A 23 -8.48 -11.33 5.28
C ASN A 23 -9.85 -10.84 5.80
N ASN A 24 -10.31 -9.66 5.39
CA ASN A 24 -11.56 -9.07 5.88
C ASN A 24 -12.53 -8.75 4.75
N SER A 25 -13.83 -8.73 5.06
CA SER A 25 -14.93 -8.29 4.17
C SER A 25 -14.78 -6.84 3.67
N HIS A 26 -13.79 -6.10 4.18
CA HIS A 26 -13.58 -4.69 3.91
C HIS A 26 -12.39 -4.48 2.95
N ALA A 27 -12.31 -5.27 1.87
CA ALA A 27 -11.24 -5.16 0.87
C ALA A 27 -11.05 -3.72 0.34
N TRP A 28 -12.12 -2.92 0.29
CA TRP A 28 -12.10 -1.50 -0.08
C TRP A 28 -11.21 -0.60 0.82
N LEU A 29 -11.00 -0.98 2.10
CA LEU A 29 -10.14 -0.22 3.02
C LEU A 29 -8.66 -0.22 2.59
N GLY A 30 -8.21 -1.21 1.82
CA GLY A 30 -6.85 -1.20 1.27
C GLY A 30 -6.63 -0.09 0.22
N SER A 31 -7.69 0.29 -0.52
CA SER A 31 -7.63 1.41 -1.46
C SER A 31 -7.38 2.74 -0.73
N ILE A 32 -8.01 2.91 0.44
CA ILE A 32 -7.79 4.08 1.30
C ILE A 32 -6.35 4.13 1.80
N ILE A 33 -5.76 2.98 2.16
CA ILE A 33 -4.35 2.88 2.57
C ILE A 33 -3.40 3.25 1.44
N SER A 34 -3.66 2.77 0.22
CA SER A 34 -2.89 3.15 -0.97
C SER A 34 -2.97 4.66 -1.24
N LEU A 35 -4.13 5.29 -1.01
CA LEU A 35 -4.30 6.74 -1.10
C LEU A 35 -3.55 7.50 0.02
N LEU A 36 -3.63 7.00 1.25
CA LEU A 36 -2.97 7.60 2.41
C LEU A 36 -1.44 7.57 2.25
N SER A 37 -0.92 6.51 1.63
CA SER A 37 0.50 6.34 1.39
C SER A 37 1.05 7.36 0.38
N ILE A 38 0.26 7.74 -0.62
CA ILE A 38 0.58 8.86 -1.54
C ILE A 38 0.64 10.17 -0.76
N VAL A 39 -0.39 10.48 0.04
CA VAL A 39 -0.45 11.71 0.84
C VAL A 39 0.75 11.79 1.79
N PHE A 40 1.12 10.68 2.42
CA PHE A 40 2.27 10.59 3.30
C PHE A 40 3.59 10.91 2.57
N ILE A 41 3.83 10.30 1.41
CA ILE A 41 5.04 10.55 0.62
C ILE A 41 5.11 12.00 0.14
N VAL A 42 4.01 12.53 -0.38
CA VAL A 42 3.93 13.94 -0.82
C VAL A 42 4.21 14.87 0.35
N SER A 43 3.67 14.59 1.54
CA SER A 43 3.93 15.37 2.75
C SER A 43 5.41 15.34 3.15
N LEU A 44 6.07 14.17 3.08
CA LEU A 44 7.51 14.04 3.35
C LEU A 44 8.37 14.84 2.35
N MET A 45 7.94 14.90 1.10
CA MET A 45 8.61 15.70 0.06
C MET A 45 8.42 17.20 0.28
N VAL A 46 7.20 17.65 0.64
CA VAL A 46 6.90 19.06 0.94
C VAL A 46 7.65 19.56 2.17
N MET A 47 7.75 18.72 3.22
CA MET A 47 8.54 19.04 4.43
C MET A 47 10.06 18.98 4.19
N ASN A 48 10.52 18.69 2.96
CA ASN A 48 11.92 18.57 2.57
C ASN A 48 12.70 17.51 3.38
N ILE A 49 11.98 16.56 3.99
CA ILE A 49 12.53 15.41 4.71
C ILE A 49 12.98 14.35 3.71
N MET A 50 12.25 14.23 2.60
CA MET A 50 12.60 13.42 1.44
C MET A 50 12.85 14.35 0.24
N PRO A 51 14.11 14.76 0.00
CA PRO A 51 14.41 15.73 -1.05
C PRO A 51 14.00 15.20 -2.43
N PHE A 52 13.56 16.12 -3.28
CA PHE A 52 13.02 15.84 -4.61
C PHE A 52 14.13 15.48 -5.61
N ASN A 53 14.74 14.31 -5.43
CA ASN A 53 15.79 13.77 -6.30
C ASN A 53 15.29 12.55 -7.07
N ALA A 54 15.97 12.22 -8.18
CA ALA A 54 15.55 11.13 -9.08
C ALA A 54 15.37 9.79 -8.34
N VAL A 55 16.25 9.46 -7.41
CA VAL A 55 16.21 8.21 -6.64
C VAL A 55 14.95 8.15 -5.77
N ASN A 56 14.65 9.22 -5.04
CA ASN A 56 13.49 9.31 -4.15
C ASN A 56 12.18 9.28 -4.93
N ILE A 57 12.14 9.92 -6.10
CA ILE A 57 10.97 9.89 -6.99
C ILE A 57 10.73 8.46 -7.50
N ILE A 58 11.78 7.76 -7.94
CA ILE A 58 11.67 6.36 -8.39
C ILE A 58 11.17 5.47 -7.24
N LEU A 59 11.75 5.61 -6.04
CA LEU A 59 11.32 4.87 -4.85
C LEU A 59 9.85 5.13 -4.50
N ALA A 60 9.41 6.38 -4.56
CA ALA A 60 8.02 6.75 -4.33
C ALA A 60 7.07 6.10 -5.35
N VAL A 61 7.41 6.15 -6.64
CA VAL A 61 6.62 5.54 -7.72
C VAL A 61 6.53 4.03 -7.52
N VAL A 62 7.65 3.36 -7.26
CA VAL A 62 7.70 1.91 -7.01
C VAL A 62 6.85 1.55 -5.80
N TYR A 63 6.96 2.30 -4.71
CA TYR A 63 6.20 2.03 -3.50
C TYR A 63 4.69 2.19 -3.69
N VAL A 64 4.25 3.29 -4.30
CA VAL A 64 2.82 3.51 -4.62
C VAL A 64 2.30 2.41 -5.55
N SER A 65 3.08 2.06 -6.58
CA SER A 65 2.70 1.01 -7.54
C SER A 65 2.53 -0.34 -6.85
N LEU A 66 3.45 -0.71 -5.95
CA LEU A 66 3.36 -1.96 -5.20
C LEU A 66 2.14 -1.98 -4.28
N SER A 67 1.83 -0.90 -3.55
CA SER A 67 0.62 -0.83 -2.72
C SER A 67 -0.65 -1.08 -3.54
N PHE A 68 -0.79 -0.44 -4.71
CA PHE A 68 -1.94 -0.69 -5.59
C PHE A 68 -2.01 -2.14 -6.09
N ILE A 69 -0.87 -2.74 -6.45
CA ILE A 69 -0.81 -4.14 -6.90
C ILE A 69 -1.25 -5.08 -5.78
N PHE A 70 -0.75 -4.89 -4.56
CA PHE A 70 -1.12 -5.73 -3.42
C PHE A 70 -2.58 -5.56 -3.03
N TRP A 71 -3.12 -4.35 -3.09
CA TRP A 71 -4.54 -4.12 -2.92
C TRP A 71 -5.38 -4.87 -3.98
N GLY A 72 -5.02 -4.75 -5.27
CA GLY A 72 -5.71 -5.43 -6.35
C GLY A 72 -5.73 -6.95 -6.19
N GLN A 73 -4.58 -7.55 -5.84
CA GLN A 73 -4.48 -8.99 -5.56
C GLN A 73 -5.33 -9.39 -4.34
N GLY A 74 -5.36 -8.58 -3.28
CA GLY A 74 -6.19 -8.81 -2.10
C GLY A 74 -7.69 -8.77 -2.42
N ASN A 75 -8.11 -7.85 -3.29
CA ASN A 75 -9.49 -7.73 -3.74
C ASN A 75 -9.93 -8.91 -4.62
N ASP A 76 -9.07 -9.36 -5.55
CA ASP A 76 -9.34 -10.55 -6.36
C ASP A 76 -9.48 -11.82 -5.51
N LEU A 77 -8.62 -11.99 -4.50
CA LEU A 77 -8.72 -13.09 -3.55
C LEU A 77 -10.01 -13.04 -2.72
N TYR A 78 -10.44 -11.85 -2.30
CA TYR A 78 -11.72 -11.66 -1.62
C TYR A 78 -12.89 -12.03 -2.54
N HIS A 79 -12.87 -11.54 -3.79
CA HIS A 79 -13.92 -11.84 -4.77
C HIS A 79 -14.03 -13.35 -5.04
N GLN A 80 -12.90 -14.05 -5.22
CA GLN A 80 -12.89 -15.51 -5.38
C GLN A 80 -13.48 -16.24 -4.17
N LYS A 81 -13.16 -15.81 -2.93
CA LYS A 81 -13.71 -16.44 -1.71
C LYS A 81 -15.21 -16.22 -1.54
N VAL A 82 -15.74 -15.07 -1.95
CA VAL A 82 -17.17 -14.78 -1.86
C VAL A 82 -17.95 -15.52 -2.95
N VAL A 83 -17.43 -15.52 -4.19
CA VAL A 83 -18.09 -16.20 -5.32
C VAL A 83 -18.09 -17.72 -5.15
N ASN A 84 -16.99 -18.33 -4.70
CA ASN A 84 -16.97 -19.79 -4.47
C ASN A 84 -17.91 -20.24 -3.35
N ARG A 85 -18.21 -19.38 -2.36
CA ARG A 85 -19.16 -19.72 -1.28
C ARG A 85 -20.64 -19.72 -1.71
N ILE A 86 -20.96 -19.22 -2.90
CA ILE A 86 -22.33 -19.20 -3.45
C ILE A 86 -22.65 -20.51 -4.20
N TYR A 87 -21.63 -21.32 -4.53
CA TYR A 87 -21.76 -22.56 -5.29
C TYR A 87 -21.57 -23.85 -4.46
N GLU A 88 -21.34 -23.74 -3.15
CA GLU A 88 -21.50 -24.84 -2.17
C GLU A 88 -22.88 -24.76 -1.52
#